data_AF-A0A9X5BFZ4-F1
#
_entry.id   AF-A0A9X5BFZ4-F1
#
_cell.length_a   1.000
_cell.length_b   1.000
_cell.length_c   1.000
_cell.angle_alpha   90.00
_cell.angle_beta   90.00
_cell.angle_gamma   90.00
#
_symmetry.space_group_name_H-M   'P 1'
#
loop_
_entity.id
_entity.type
_entity.pdbx_description
1 polymer ?
#
loop_
_entity_poly.entity_id
_entity_poly.type
_entity_poly.pdbx_seq_one_letter_code
_entity_poly.pdbx_strand_id
1 'polypeptide(L)' 'MDTFEYKTVTVDCKDMEQTQDTLTDQLNRRGKEGWELVSSFTRPYLGSSQYSLVGLTYRVTLIFKRQNQPGTEERQKPRS' A
#
# COMPACT_ATOMS: atom_id res chain seq x y z
N MET A 1 17.76 14.45 -10.85
CA MET A 1 16.56 14.53 -10.02
C MET A 1 16.25 13.13 -9.56
N ASP A 2 16.09 12.91 -8.27
CA ASP A 2 15.63 11.63 -7.75
C ASP A 2 14.16 11.43 -8.15
N THR A 3 13.89 10.39 -8.93
CA THR A 3 12.52 10.03 -9.30
C THR A 3 11.99 9.06 -8.26
N PHE A 4 10.83 9.35 -7.68
CA PHE A 4 10.18 8.50 -6.69
C PHE A 4 8.96 7.80 -7.31
N GLU A 5 8.83 6.50 -7.04
CA GLU A 5 7.63 5.73 -7.32
C GLU A 5 6.75 5.72 -6.06
N TYR A 6 5.46 5.98 -6.24
CA TYR A 6 4.47 5.94 -5.16
C TYR A 6 3.48 4.81 -5.39
N LYS A 7 3.15 4.08 -4.33
CA LYS A 7 2.16 3.01 -4.37
C LYS A 7 1.18 3.16 -3.23
N THR A 8 -0.10 3.16 -3.57
CA THR A 8 -1.21 3.21 -2.60
C THR A 8 -1.78 1.82 -2.41
N VAL A 9 -2.08 1.45 -1.17
CA VAL A 9 -2.67 0.16 -0.80
C VAL A 9 -3.82 0.41 0.13
N THR A 10 -4.99 -0.11 -0.21
CA THR A 10 -6.18 -0.05 0.63
C THR A 10 -6.49 -1.45 1.16
N VAL A 11 -6.66 -1.55 2.48
CA VAL A 11 -7.03 -2.79 3.16
C VAL A 11 -8.34 -2.56 3.89
N ASP A 12 -9.33 -3.40 3.63
CA ASP A 12 -10.60 -3.39 4.34
C ASP A 12 -10.49 -4.32 5.56
N CYS A 13 -10.31 -3.74 6.74
CA CYS A 13 -10.32 -4.44 8.02
C CYS A 13 -11.76 -4.67 8.45
N LYS A 14 -12.28 -5.87 8.16
CA LYS A 14 -13.56 -6.36 8.70
C LYS A 14 -13.39 -7.00 10.07
N ASP A 15 -12.21 -7.55 10.35
CA ASP A 15 -11.83 -8.17 11.61
C ASP A 15 -10.41 -7.73 11.98
N MET A 16 -10.26 -6.88 12.99
CA MET A 16 -8.97 -6.23 13.29
C MET A 16 -7.89 -7.21 13.71
N GLU A 17 -8.25 -8.29 14.42
CA GLU A 17 -7.27 -9.23 14.97
C GLU A 17 -6.62 -10.07 13.85
N GLN A 18 -7.42 -10.67 12.96
CA GLN A 18 -6.90 -11.39 11.79
C GLN A 18 -6.23 -10.46 10.77
N THR A 19 -6.72 -9.23 10.65
CA THR A 19 -6.14 -8.29 9.68
C THR A 19 -4.79 -7.76 10.15
N GLN A 20 -4.52 -7.70 11.46
CA GLN A 20 -3.27 -7.19 12.01
C GLN A 20 -2.05 -8.02 11.59
N ASP A 21 -2.12 -9.35 11.74
CA ASP A 21 -1.02 -10.24 11.36
C ASP A 21 -0.77 -10.18 9.86
N THR A 22 -1.83 -10.27 9.06
CA THR A 22 -1.77 -10.19 7.60
C THR A 22 -1.20 -8.85 7.12
N LEU A 23 -1.56 -7.75 7.77
CA LEU A 23 -1.10 -6.41 7.42
C LEU A 23 0.37 -6.22 7.79
N THR A 24 0.79 -6.78 8.93
CA THR A 24 2.19 -6.79 9.38
C THR A 24 3.07 -7.54 8.40
N ASP A 25 2.65 -8.72 7.94
CA ASP A 25 3.38 -9.50 6.93
C ASP A 25 3.48 -8.76 5.59
N GLN A 26 2.40 -8.10 5.14
CA GLN A 26 2.43 -7.29 3.92
C GLN A 26 3.36 -6.08 4.04
N LEU A 27 3.37 -5.41 5.20
CA LEU A 27 4.28 -4.29 5.47
C LEU A 27 5.74 -4.75 5.47
N ASN A 28 6.04 -5.84 6.17
CA ASN A 28 7.37 -6.42 6.23
C ASN A 28 7.87 -6.85 4.85
N ARG A 29 7.00 -7.47 4.03
CA ARG A 29 7.32 -7.83 2.65
C ARG A 29 7.65 -6.60 1.81
N ARG A 30 6.86 -5.53 1.92
CA ARG A 30 7.10 -4.28 1.18
C ARG A 30 8.39 -3.59 1.60
N GLY A 31 8.69 -3.58 2.90
CA GLY A 31 9.97 -3.11 3.41
C GLY A 31 11.15 -3.87 2.79
N LYS A 32 11.06 -5.21 2.68
CA LYS A 32 12.07 -6.04 2.00
C LYS A 32 12.20 -5.74 0.49
N GLU A 33 11.12 -5.32 -0.16
CA GLU A 33 11.09 -4.91 -1.58
C GLU A 33 11.61 -3.47 -1.80
N GLY A 34 12.08 -2.78 -0.75
CA GLY A 34 12.62 -1.42 -0.81
C GLY A 34 11.56 -0.33 -0.77
N TRP A 35 10.32 -0.64 -0.39
CA TRP A 35 9.26 0.35 -0.20
C TRP A 35 9.31 0.94 1.21
N GLU A 36 9.26 2.26 1.30
CA GLU A 36 9.17 3.01 2.55
C GLU A 36 7.74 3.50 2.76
N LEU A 37 7.15 3.22 3.93
CA LEU A 37 5.83 3.74 4.28
C LEU A 37 5.93 5.24 4.60
N VAL A 38 5.19 6.07 3.88
CA VAL A 38 5.21 7.55 4.06
C VAL A 38 3.97 8.09 4.74
N SER A 39 2.83 7.45 4.54
CA SER A 39 1.57 7.90 5.12
C SER A 39 0.65 6.71 5.35
N SER A 40 -0.05 6.74 6.46
CA SER A 40 -1.13 5.81 6.78
C SER A 40 -2.32 6.61 7.28
N PHE A 41 -3.51 6.25 6.83
CA PHE A 41 -4.74 6.80 7.38
C PHE A 41 -5.84 5.76 7.39
N THR A 42 -6.65 5.81 8.44
CA THR A 42 -7.79 4.91 8.64
C THR A 42 -9.06 5.71 8.43
N ARG A 43 -9.96 5.18 7.60
CA ARG A 43 -11.30 5.73 7.44
C ARG A 43 -12.29 4.72 8.00
N PRO A 44 -12.91 4.99 9.15
CA PRO A 44 -14.07 4.22 9.59
C PRO A 44 -15.21 4.48 8.61
N TYR A 45 -15.92 3.43 8.23
CA TYR A 45 -17.13 3.54 7.43
C TYR A 45 -18.15 2.51 7.91
N LEU A 46 -19.43 2.87 7.75
CA LEU A 46 -20.56 2.02 8.09
C LEU A 46 -20.68 0.96 6.99
N GLY A 47 -20.35 -0.29 7.33
CA GLY A 47 -20.55 -1.45 6.47
C GLY A 47 -21.84 -2.17 6.84
N SER A 48 -22.65 -2.52 5.84
CA SER A 48 -23.77 -3.44 6.02
C SER A 48 -23.29 -4.86 5.76
N SER A 49 -23.42 -5.75 6.74
CA SER A 49 -23.22 -7.21 6.59
C SER A 49 -24.58 -7.91 6.56
N GLN A 50 -24.69 -9.07 5.93
CA GLN A 50 -25.93 -9.88 5.90
C GLN A 50 -26.46 -10.24 7.31
N TYR A 51 -25.62 -10.15 8.34
CA TYR A 51 -25.95 -10.53 9.73
C TYR A 51 -25.76 -9.39 10.76
N SER A 52 -25.49 -8.14 10.33
CA SER A 52 -25.36 -7.01 11.26
C SER A 52 -25.91 -5.73 10.64
N LEU A 53 -26.91 -5.15 11.33
CA LEU A 53 -27.60 -3.92 10.92
C LEU A 53 -26.65 -2.72 10.78
N VAL A 54 -25.56 -2.69 11.55
CA VAL A 54 -24.45 -1.72 11.43
C VAL A 54 -23.16 -2.38 11.91
N GLY A 55 -22.21 -2.65 11.01
CA GLY A 55 -20.85 -3.03 11.38
C GLY A 55 -19.89 -1.85 11.23
N LEU A 56 -19.09 -1.55 12.26
CA LEU A 56 -17.97 -0.61 12.14
C LEU A 56 -16.87 -1.32 11.36
N THR A 57 -16.77 -0.99 10.07
CA THR A 57 -15.68 -1.46 9.20
C THR A 57 -14.63 -0.37 9.06
N TYR A 58 -13.36 -0.76 9.03
CA TYR A 58 -12.26 0.19 8.91
C TYR A 58 -11.54 -0.04 7.58
N ARG A 59 -11.36 1.01 6.77
CA ARG A 59 -10.47 0.97 5.61
C ARG A 59 -9.17 1.64 5.99
N VAL A 60 -8.09 0.87 5.96
CA VAL A 60 -6.73 1.38 6.14
C VAL A 60 -6.14 1.68 4.77
N THR A 61 -5.71 2.91 4.55
CA THR A 61 -4.96 3.29 3.35
C THR A 61 -3.52 3.54 3.72
N LEU A 62 -2.61 2.89 3.01
CA LEU A 62 -1.18 2.96 3.20
C LEU A 62 -0.55 3.49 1.91
N ILE A 63 0.29 4.51 2.04
CA ILE A 63 1.04 5.10 0.94
C ILE A 63 2.51 4.77 1.14
N PHE A 64 3.10 4.17 0.13
CA PHE A 64 4.52 3.83 0.09
C PHE A 64 5.22 4.69 -0.94
N LYS A 65 6.47 5.06 -0.67
CA LYS A 65 7.41 5.62 -1.65
C LYS A 65 8.55 4.64 -1.86
N ARG A 66 9.14 4.65 -3.04
CA ARG A 66 10.40 3.98 -3.33
C ARG A 66 11.23 4.88 -4.24
N GLN A 67 12.53 4.97 -3.99
CA GLN A 67 13.43 5.70 -4.88
C GLN A 67 13.72 4.82 -6.10
N ASN A 68 13.54 5.37 -7.29
CA ASN A 68 13.99 4.69 -8.50
C ASN A 68 15.51 4.74 -8.53
N GLN A 69 16.17 3.59 -8.63
CA GLN A 69 17.60 3.56 -8.85
C GLN A 69 17.90 4.26 -10.19
N PRO A 70 18.88 5.17 -10.23
CA PRO A 70 19.31 5.77 -11.49
C PRO A 70 20.09 4.71 -12.31
N GLY A 71 19.42 4.13 -13.30
CA GLY A 71 19.99 3.22 -14.30
C GLY A 71 18.86 2.39 -14.92
N THR A 72 18.45 2.57 -16.17
CA THR A 72 19.29 2.64 -17.38
C THR A 72 18.54 3.42 -18.45
N GLU A 73 18.94 4.66 -18.75
CA GLU A 73 18.70 5.24 -20.08
C GLU A 73 19.67 4.52 -21.04
N GLU A 74 19.33 3.29 -21.43
CA GLU A 74 20.06 2.60 -22.48
C GLU A 74 19.67 3.25 -23.82
N ARG A 75 20.49 4.24 -24.19
CA ARG A 75 20.79 4.71 -25.55
C ARG A 75 19.78 4.29 -26.62
N GLN A 76 18.90 5.23 -26.98
CA GLN A 76 18.35 5.28 -28.33
C GLN A 76 19.51 5.28 -29.34
N LYS A 77 19.71 4.15 -30.03
CA LYS A 77 20.54 4.10 -31.24
C LYS A 77 19.63 4.44 -32.42
N PRO A 78 19.88 5.51 -33.19
CA PRO A 78 19.14 5.74 -34.42
C PRO A 78 19.46 4.60 -35.40
N ARG A 79 18.43 3.97 -35.94
CA ARG A 79 18.57 3.12 -37.13
C ARG A 79 18.82 4.06 -38.31
N SER A 80 20.05 4.08 -38.80
CA SER A 80 20.37 4.55 -40.16
C SER A 80 19.99 3.48 -41.18
#